data_AF-A0A832GIC8-F1
#
_entry.id   AF-A0A832GIC8-F1
#
_cell.length_a   1.000
_cell.length_b   1.000
_cell.length_c   1.000
_cell.angle_alpha   90.00
_cell.angle_beta   90.00
_cell.angle_gamma   90.00
#
_symmetry.space_group_name_H-M   'P 1'
#
loop_
_entity.id
_entity.type
_entity.pdbx_description
1 polymer ?
#
loop_
_entity_poly.entity_id
_entity_poly.type
_entity_poly.pdbx_seq_one_letter_code
_entity_poly.pdbx_strand_id
1 'polypeptide(L)'
;MRRHKLRRTRGSTLVTTLIMGGLATITGVAYLDIATQDMRTAAARMDEVTAQNLADGGLQAITQDLWRQFKIAQRFDAIHSALNGASPTSPRWIRNGTFAGIGNYTASVIGYEQPDSYTRRITVRSVGWIDRNENGQLDANEPRQVIDQTFNLQLTRSSVFDYAYFVNNHGWLDGFGASDLVVNGDMRANADFSILNGSPTI
;
A
#
# COMPACT_ATOMS: atom_id res chain seq x y z
N MET A 1 12.35 91.86 10.81
CA MET A 1 11.43 91.13 9.90
C MET A 1 12.03 89.78 9.52
N ARG A 2 11.55 88.66 10.06
CA ARG A 2 11.90 87.30 9.60
C ARG A 2 10.60 86.54 9.33
N ARG A 3 10.24 86.38 8.05
CA ARG A 3 9.08 85.58 7.62
C ARG A 3 9.53 84.13 7.42
N HIS A 4 8.90 83.22 8.16
CA HIS A 4 9.12 81.77 8.10
C HIS A 4 8.78 81.19 6.72
N LYS A 5 9.75 80.46 6.12
CA LYS A 5 9.51 79.50 5.03
C LYS A 5 8.93 78.21 5.64
N LEU A 6 7.61 78.12 5.82
CA LEU A 6 6.93 76.94 6.38
C LEU A 6 5.92 76.25 5.43
N ARG A 7 5.91 76.62 4.14
CA ARG A 7 4.82 76.24 3.23
C ARG A 7 5.11 75.08 2.26
N ARG A 8 6.36 74.61 2.15
CA ARG A 8 6.78 73.59 1.15
C ARG A 8 6.87 72.16 1.69
N THR A 9 6.89 71.97 3.01
CA THR A 9 7.00 70.66 3.67
C THR A 9 5.69 69.87 3.72
N ARG A 10 4.53 70.54 3.70
CA ARG A 10 3.22 69.87 3.82
C ARG A 10 2.86 69.00 2.61
N GLY A 11 3.24 69.42 1.40
CA GLY A 11 3.00 68.65 0.18
C GLY A 11 3.91 67.43 0.06
N SER A 12 5.19 67.56 0.43
CA SER A 12 6.10 66.41 0.44
C SER A 12 5.67 65.36 1.45
N THR A 13 5.29 65.76 2.68
CA THR A 13 4.83 64.82 3.71
C THR A 13 3.60 64.02 3.27
N LEU A 14 2.62 64.67 2.61
CA LEU A 14 1.42 64.01 2.10
C LEU A 14 1.75 62.93 1.07
N VAL A 15 2.64 63.25 0.13
CA VAL A 15 3.09 62.32 -0.91
C VAL A 15 3.84 61.13 -0.28
N THR A 16 4.73 61.37 0.68
CA THR A 16 5.44 60.27 1.37
C THR A 16 4.48 59.38 2.15
N THR A 17 3.47 59.94 2.83
CA THR A 17 2.47 59.13 3.55
C THR A 17 1.58 58.34 2.61
N LEU A 18 1.23 58.88 1.44
CA LEU A 18 0.45 58.17 0.43
C LEU A 18 1.24 57.00 -0.18
N ILE A 19 2.52 57.23 -0.49
CA ILE A 19 3.41 56.18 -1.00
C ILE A 19 3.61 55.09 0.06
N MET A 20 3.88 55.46 1.32
CA MET A 20 4.01 54.49 2.40
C MET A 20 2.71 53.74 2.68
N GLY A 21 1.55 54.40 2.64
CA GLY A 21 0.25 53.75 2.79
C GLY A 21 -0.08 52.82 1.61
N GLY A 22 0.26 53.22 0.39
CA GLY A 22 0.16 52.37 -0.81
C GLY A 22 1.04 51.14 -0.74
N LEU A 23 2.30 51.30 -0.30
CA LEU A 23 3.21 50.17 -0.10
C LEU A 23 2.71 49.25 1.02
N ALA A 24 2.19 49.80 2.13
CA ALA A 24 1.66 49.00 3.23
C ALA A 24 0.44 48.18 2.82
N THR A 25 -0.47 48.77 2.03
CA THR A 25 -1.66 48.06 1.52
C THR A 25 -1.30 46.97 0.51
N ILE A 26 -0.40 47.24 -0.45
CA ILE A 26 0.11 46.22 -1.38
C ILE A 26 0.78 45.08 -0.62
N THR A 27 1.62 45.41 0.37
CA THR A 27 2.29 44.40 1.20
C THR A 27 1.30 43.56 2.01
N GLY A 28 0.26 44.19 2.58
CA GLY A 28 -0.79 43.49 3.30
C GLY A 28 -1.58 42.52 2.43
N VAL A 29 -1.95 42.93 1.22
CA VAL A 29 -2.64 42.05 0.24
C VAL A 29 -1.73 40.89 -0.17
N ALA A 30 -0.47 41.17 -0.52
CA ALA A 30 0.48 40.13 -0.89
C ALA A 30 0.68 39.09 0.24
N TYR A 31 0.73 39.54 1.50
CA TYR A 31 0.87 38.63 2.64
C TYR A 31 -0.38 37.75 2.84
N LEU A 32 -1.58 38.31 2.67
CA LEU A 32 -2.83 37.53 2.73
C LEU A 32 -2.92 36.49 1.61
N ASP A 33 -2.47 36.84 0.41
CA ASP A 33 -2.44 35.93 -0.73
C ASP A 33 -1.46 34.77 -0.47
N ILE A 34 -0.25 35.07 0.02
CA ILE A 34 0.75 34.06 0.41
C ILE A 34 0.18 33.15 1.51
N ALA A 35 -0.40 33.73 2.57
CA ALA A 35 -0.98 32.95 3.67
C ALA A 35 -2.14 32.05 3.19
N THR A 36 -2.96 32.53 2.26
CA THR A 36 -4.05 31.74 1.67
C THR A 36 -3.51 30.59 0.82
N GLN A 37 -2.43 30.82 0.06
CA GLN A 37 -1.75 29.79 -0.71
C GLN A 37 -1.09 28.75 0.20
N ASP A 38 -0.46 29.17 1.29
CA ASP A 38 0.14 28.28 2.28
C ASP A 38 -0.90 27.38 2.93
N MET A 39 -2.06 27.94 3.31
CA MET A 39 -3.17 27.15 3.86
C MET A 39 -3.72 26.13 2.86
N ARG A 40 -3.89 26.53 1.59
CA ARG A 40 -4.34 25.59 0.53
C ARG A 40 -3.34 24.48 0.29
N THR A 41 -2.05 24.81 0.30
CA THR A 41 -0.97 23.84 0.13
C THR A 41 -0.90 22.89 1.32
N ALA A 42 -1.05 23.41 2.54
CA ALA A 42 -1.10 22.60 3.75
C ALA A 42 -2.29 21.63 3.74
N ALA A 43 -3.48 22.10 3.37
CA ALA A 43 -4.66 21.25 3.24
C ALA A 43 -4.47 20.15 2.18
N ALA A 44 -3.94 20.50 1.00
CA ALA A 44 -3.66 19.53 -0.05
C ALA A 44 -2.65 18.46 0.40
N ARG A 45 -1.59 18.86 1.14
CA ARG A 45 -0.62 17.92 1.72
C ARG A 45 -1.24 17.02 2.79
N MET A 46 -2.15 17.55 3.62
CA MET A 46 -2.87 16.74 4.61
C MET A 46 -3.76 15.69 3.93
N ASP A 47 -4.47 16.07 2.88
CA ASP A 47 -5.29 15.17 2.09
C ASP A 47 -4.45 14.08 1.41
N GLU A 48 -3.29 14.47 0.86
CA GLU A 48 -2.34 13.55 0.24
C GLU A 48 -1.80 12.52 1.23
N VAL A 49 -1.33 12.95 2.40
CA VAL A 49 -0.83 12.05 3.46
C VAL A 49 -1.94 11.14 3.98
N THR A 50 -3.16 11.67 4.13
CA THR A 50 -4.32 10.87 4.55
C THR A 50 -4.63 9.79 3.52
N ALA A 51 -4.74 10.14 2.24
CA ALA A 51 -5.00 9.19 1.16
C ALA A 51 -3.88 8.13 1.04
N GLN A 52 -2.62 8.53 1.24
CA GLN A 52 -1.47 7.62 1.29
C GLN A 52 -1.62 6.60 2.42
N ASN A 53 -1.91 7.03 3.64
CA ASN A 53 -2.10 6.13 4.78
C ASN A 53 -3.29 5.17 4.59
N LEU A 54 -4.37 5.64 3.94
CA LEU A 54 -5.51 4.79 3.57
C LEU A 54 -5.08 3.70 2.58
N ALA A 55 -4.30 4.06 1.56
CA ALA A 55 -3.77 3.11 0.58
C ALA A 55 -2.80 2.12 1.25
N ASP A 56 -1.93 2.56 2.15
CA ASP A 56 -1.03 1.69 2.92
C ASP A 56 -1.82 0.71 3.82
N GLY A 57 -2.90 1.16 4.45
CA GLY A 57 -3.79 0.31 5.23
C GLY A 57 -4.41 -0.80 4.38
N GLY A 58 -4.88 -0.47 3.17
CA GLY A 58 -5.39 -1.47 2.23
C GLY A 58 -4.34 -2.46 1.75
N LEU A 59 -3.12 -1.98 1.49
CA LEU A 59 -1.99 -2.80 1.08
C LEU A 59 -1.59 -3.81 2.16
N GLN A 60 -1.55 -3.38 3.41
CA GLN A 60 -1.27 -4.27 4.55
C GLN A 60 -2.40 -5.29 4.73
N ALA A 61 -3.66 -4.88 4.62
CA ALA A 61 -4.80 -5.77 4.81
C ALA A 61 -4.82 -6.92 3.79
N ILE A 62 -4.60 -6.63 2.51
CA ILE A 62 -4.57 -7.67 1.46
C ILE A 62 -3.30 -8.53 1.56
N THR A 63 -2.16 -7.94 1.89
CA THR A 63 -0.90 -8.69 2.05
C THR A 63 -1.01 -9.67 3.23
N GLN A 64 -1.63 -9.24 4.34
CA GLN A 64 -1.90 -10.12 5.48
C GLN A 64 -2.80 -11.30 5.10
N ASP A 65 -3.83 -11.06 4.29
CA ASP A 65 -4.76 -12.10 3.84
C ASP A 65 -4.07 -13.11 2.92
N LEU A 66 -3.32 -12.63 1.93
CA LEU A 66 -2.51 -13.46 1.03
C LEU A 66 -1.46 -14.26 1.80
N TRP A 67 -0.77 -13.63 2.76
CA TRP A 67 0.20 -14.29 3.62
C TRP A 67 -0.43 -15.37 4.48
N ARG A 68 -1.58 -15.09 5.11
CA ARG A 68 -2.31 -16.07 5.91
C ARG A 68 -2.71 -17.28 5.08
N GLN A 69 -3.24 -17.06 3.88
CA GLN A 69 -3.62 -18.14 2.98
C GLN A 69 -2.42 -18.98 2.56
N PHE A 70 -1.31 -18.33 2.21
CA PHE A 70 -0.07 -19.01 1.87
C PHE A 70 0.48 -19.82 3.05
N LYS A 71 0.45 -19.25 4.27
CA LYS A 71 1.02 -19.89 5.46
C LYS A 71 0.22 -21.11 5.92
N ILE A 72 -1.10 -21.09 5.77
CA ILE A 72 -1.98 -22.22 6.11
C ILE A 72 -1.85 -23.33 5.06
N ALA A 73 -1.99 -22.99 3.77
CA ALA A 73 -2.01 -23.98 2.71
C ALA A 73 -0.61 -24.56 2.41
N GLN A 74 0.44 -23.76 2.58
CA GLN A 74 1.84 -24.07 2.20
C GLN A 74 1.96 -24.68 0.79
N ARG A 75 1.04 -24.29 -0.10
CA ARG A 75 0.93 -24.76 -1.48
C ARG A 75 0.51 -23.61 -2.36
N PHE A 76 0.88 -23.67 -3.62
CA PHE A 76 0.51 -22.64 -4.59
C PHE A 76 -0.81 -22.90 -5.30
N ASP A 77 -1.39 -24.10 -5.26
CA ASP A 77 -2.57 -24.45 -6.08
C ASP A 77 -3.78 -23.53 -5.84
N ALA A 78 -4.10 -23.25 -4.58
CA ALA A 78 -5.20 -22.36 -4.22
C ALA A 78 -4.94 -20.90 -4.64
N ILE A 79 -3.72 -20.40 -4.41
CA ILE A 79 -3.30 -19.06 -4.81
C ILE A 79 -3.27 -18.94 -6.34
N HIS A 80 -2.79 -19.97 -7.02
CA HIS A 80 -2.74 -20.01 -8.47
C HIS A 80 -4.15 -19.97 -9.06
N SER A 81 -5.03 -20.86 -8.61
CA SER A 81 -6.42 -20.90 -9.08
C SER A 81 -7.15 -19.59 -8.85
N ALA A 82 -6.87 -18.88 -7.77
CA ALA A 82 -7.56 -17.64 -7.42
C ALA A 82 -7.00 -16.39 -8.13
N LEU A 83 -5.69 -16.37 -8.42
CA LEU A 83 -5.00 -15.21 -8.98
C LEU A 83 -4.69 -15.32 -10.47
N ASN A 84 -4.89 -16.49 -11.10
CA ASN A 84 -4.64 -16.66 -12.51
C ASN A 84 -5.48 -15.67 -13.35
N GLY A 85 -4.83 -14.99 -14.30
CA GLY A 85 -5.45 -13.94 -15.12
C GLY A 85 -5.69 -12.61 -14.39
N ALA A 86 -5.08 -12.40 -13.21
CA ALA A 86 -5.08 -11.09 -12.57
C ALA A 86 -4.43 -10.04 -13.49
N SER A 87 -5.14 -8.95 -13.72
CA SER A 87 -4.69 -7.82 -14.53
C SER A 87 -5.31 -6.53 -13.98
N PRO A 88 -4.80 -5.34 -14.35
CA PRO A 88 -5.42 -4.07 -13.94
C PRO A 88 -6.88 -3.92 -14.38
N THR A 89 -7.29 -4.57 -15.47
CA THR A 89 -8.66 -4.56 -16.00
C THR A 89 -9.53 -5.70 -15.48
N SER A 90 -8.93 -6.72 -14.88
CA SER A 90 -9.62 -7.84 -14.23
C SER A 90 -8.94 -8.13 -12.89
N PRO A 91 -9.09 -7.24 -11.90
CA PRO A 91 -8.48 -7.41 -10.59
C PRO A 91 -9.03 -8.68 -9.91
N ARG A 92 -8.16 -9.37 -9.19
CA ARG A 92 -8.49 -10.57 -8.40
C ARG A 92 -8.27 -10.29 -6.92
N TRP A 93 -8.87 -11.11 -6.06
CA TRP A 93 -8.64 -11.07 -4.61
C TRP A 93 -8.83 -9.66 -4.02
N ILE A 94 -10.05 -9.16 -4.11
CA ILE A 94 -10.38 -7.77 -3.77
C ILE A 94 -10.63 -7.63 -2.28
N ARG A 95 -10.06 -6.59 -1.68
CA ARG A 95 -10.29 -6.19 -0.29
C ARG A 95 -10.69 -4.73 -0.22
N ASN A 96 -11.91 -4.51 0.25
CA ASN A 96 -12.43 -3.17 0.52
C ASN A 96 -12.41 -2.92 2.03
N GLY A 97 -12.22 -1.67 2.41
CA GLY A 97 -12.38 -1.25 3.80
C GLY A 97 -12.56 0.25 3.91
N THR A 98 -13.06 0.64 5.08
CA THR A 98 -13.46 2.01 5.38
C THR A 98 -12.91 2.37 6.75
N PHE A 99 -12.24 3.52 6.86
CA PHE A 99 -11.88 4.11 8.13
C PHE A 99 -12.92 5.19 8.45
N ALA A 100 -13.77 4.91 9.43
CA ALA A 100 -14.89 5.77 9.79
C ALA A 100 -14.43 7.21 10.04
N GLY A 101 -15.00 8.16 9.30
CA GLY A 101 -14.68 9.58 9.39
C GLY A 101 -13.35 10.02 8.76
N ILE A 102 -12.63 9.13 8.06
CA ILE A 102 -11.35 9.45 7.41
C ILE A 102 -11.42 9.21 5.89
N GLY A 103 -11.86 8.03 5.47
CA GLY A 103 -11.93 7.68 4.05
C GLY A 103 -11.92 6.18 3.82
N ASN A 104 -11.81 5.81 2.55
CA ASN A 104 -11.99 4.45 2.07
C ASN A 104 -10.72 3.92 1.39
N TYR A 105 -10.60 2.61 1.32
CA TYR A 105 -9.59 1.95 0.51
C TYR A 105 -10.16 0.76 -0.25
N THR A 106 -9.52 0.45 -1.37
CA THR A 106 -9.74 -0.76 -2.16
C THR A 106 -8.39 -1.28 -2.61
N ALA A 107 -8.08 -2.51 -2.21
CA ALA A 107 -6.88 -3.21 -2.59
C ALA A 107 -7.22 -4.47 -3.38
N SER A 108 -6.41 -4.80 -4.38
CA SER A 108 -6.62 -5.98 -5.21
C SER A 108 -5.32 -6.46 -5.84
N VAL A 109 -5.28 -7.73 -6.24
CA VAL A 109 -4.19 -8.28 -7.04
C VAL A 109 -4.44 -7.91 -8.51
N ILE A 110 -3.49 -7.17 -9.09
CA ILE A 110 -3.52 -6.71 -10.47
C ILE A 110 -2.48 -7.40 -11.36
N GLY A 111 -1.64 -8.25 -10.79
CA GLY A 111 -0.65 -9.01 -11.53
C GLY A 111 -0.27 -10.28 -10.79
N TYR A 112 -0.09 -11.35 -11.56
CA TYR A 112 0.33 -12.64 -11.05
C TYR A 112 1.22 -13.33 -12.08
N GLU A 113 2.44 -13.67 -11.66
CA GLU A 113 3.42 -14.36 -12.49
C GLU A 113 3.99 -15.57 -11.75
N GLN A 114 4.42 -16.57 -12.52
CA GLN A 114 5.12 -17.75 -12.03
C GLN A 114 6.51 -17.80 -12.66
N PRO A 115 7.50 -17.09 -12.08
CA PRO A 115 8.86 -17.10 -12.62
C PRO A 115 9.48 -18.50 -12.65
N ASP A 116 9.15 -19.31 -11.65
CA ASP A 116 9.62 -20.68 -11.47
C ASP A 116 8.60 -21.52 -10.66
N SER A 117 8.88 -22.80 -10.46
CA SER A 117 7.98 -23.72 -9.75
C SER A 117 7.78 -23.36 -8.26
N TYR A 118 8.74 -22.70 -7.62
CA TYR A 118 8.78 -22.42 -6.18
C TYR A 118 8.44 -20.96 -5.82
N THR A 119 8.39 -20.07 -6.81
CA THR A 119 8.17 -18.64 -6.64
C THR A 119 6.86 -18.23 -7.27
N ARG A 120 6.06 -17.45 -6.55
CA ARG A 120 4.91 -16.73 -7.08
C ARG A 120 5.10 -15.24 -6.88
N ARG A 121 5.14 -14.50 -7.98
CA ARG A 121 5.24 -13.04 -7.96
C ARG A 121 3.84 -12.46 -8.05
N ILE A 122 3.48 -11.65 -7.07
CA ILE A 122 2.15 -11.07 -6.93
C ILE A 122 2.31 -9.56 -6.92
N THR A 123 1.58 -8.89 -7.81
CA THR A 123 1.48 -7.43 -7.84
C THR A 123 0.12 -7.01 -7.31
N VAL A 124 0.15 -6.27 -6.21
CA VAL A 124 -1.01 -5.72 -5.54
C VAL A 124 -1.09 -4.23 -5.83
N ARG A 125 -2.30 -3.76 -6.09
CA ARG A 125 -2.64 -2.33 -6.14
C ARG A 125 -3.57 -2.01 -4.99
N SER A 126 -3.23 -0.99 -4.22
CA SER A 126 -4.10 -0.41 -3.20
C SER A 126 -4.41 1.04 -3.57
N VAL A 127 -5.69 1.40 -3.54
CA VAL A 127 -6.19 2.75 -3.78
C VAL A 127 -6.85 3.24 -2.50
N GLY A 128 -6.34 4.33 -1.94
CA GLY A 128 -6.91 5.02 -0.80
C GLY A 128 -7.47 6.38 -1.22
N TRP A 129 -8.67 6.74 -0.77
CA TRP A 129 -9.28 8.01 -1.11
C TRP A 129 -10.15 8.58 0.02
N ILE A 130 -10.27 9.90 0.01
CA ILE A 130 -11.13 10.64 0.94
C ILE A 130 -12.47 10.85 0.26
N ASP A 131 -13.48 10.14 0.76
CA ASP A 131 -14.85 10.22 0.30
C ASP A 131 -15.53 11.47 0.89
N ARG A 132 -15.60 12.53 0.09
CA ARG A 132 -16.08 13.85 0.54
C ARG A 132 -17.60 13.98 0.46
N ASN A 133 -18.25 13.13 -0.33
CA ASN A 133 -19.70 13.14 -0.51
C ASN A 133 -20.40 11.93 0.13
N GLU A 134 -19.63 11.07 0.79
CA GLU A 134 -20.07 9.89 1.54
C GLU A 134 -20.84 8.88 0.67
N ASN A 135 -20.50 8.79 -0.62
CA ASN A 135 -21.17 7.88 -1.55
C ASN A 135 -20.51 6.49 -1.65
N GLY A 136 -19.37 6.28 -0.98
CA GLY A 136 -18.61 5.03 -0.98
C GLY A 136 -17.92 4.70 -2.30
N GLN A 137 -17.92 5.60 -3.27
CA GLN A 137 -17.29 5.46 -4.57
C GLN A 137 -16.10 6.42 -4.67
N LEU A 138 -15.20 6.15 -5.61
CA LEU A 138 -14.10 7.05 -5.90
C LEU A 138 -14.51 7.99 -7.02
N ASP A 139 -14.66 9.27 -6.70
CA ASP A 139 -14.99 10.30 -7.68
C ASP A 139 -13.76 11.00 -8.26
N ALA A 140 -13.92 11.60 -9.45
CA ALA A 140 -12.81 12.24 -10.18
C ALA A 140 -12.18 13.44 -9.43
N ASN A 141 -12.93 14.07 -8.52
CA ASN A 141 -12.52 15.27 -7.78
C ASN A 141 -12.05 14.97 -6.35
N GLU A 142 -11.95 13.70 -5.99
CA GLU A 142 -11.57 13.30 -4.63
C GLU A 142 -10.06 13.07 -4.52
N PRO A 143 -9.46 13.51 -3.39
CA PRO A 143 -8.08 13.18 -3.10
C PRO A 143 -7.90 11.66 -3.03
N ARG A 144 -6.96 11.14 -3.83
CA ARG A 144 -6.65 9.72 -3.89
C ARG A 144 -5.16 9.49 -4.01
N GLN A 145 -4.72 8.35 -3.50
CA GLN A 145 -3.39 7.81 -3.72
C GLN A 145 -3.47 6.35 -4.17
N VAL A 146 -2.53 5.95 -5.00
CA VAL A 146 -2.44 4.60 -5.55
C VAL A 146 -1.05 4.06 -5.27
N ILE A 147 -1.00 2.90 -4.63
CA ILE A 147 0.24 2.20 -4.30
C ILE A 147 0.22 0.85 -5.00
N ASP A 148 1.22 0.63 -5.85
CA ASP A 148 1.49 -0.67 -6.45
C ASP A 148 2.70 -1.29 -5.78
N GLN A 149 2.52 -2.48 -5.21
CA GLN A 149 3.60 -3.26 -4.62
C GLN A 149 3.66 -4.63 -5.24
N THR A 150 4.89 -5.06 -5.59
CA THR A 150 5.15 -6.43 -6.03
C THR A 150 5.96 -7.15 -4.97
N PHE A 151 5.53 -8.35 -4.60
CA PHE A 151 6.27 -9.22 -3.70
C PHE A 151 6.31 -10.66 -4.22
N ASN A 152 7.26 -11.43 -3.72
CA ASN A 152 7.44 -12.83 -4.08
C ASN A 152 7.09 -13.72 -2.88
N LEU A 153 6.23 -14.70 -3.09
CA LEU A 153 6.04 -15.82 -2.17
C LEU A 153 6.90 -16.97 -2.66
N GLN A 154 7.75 -17.51 -1.77
CA GLN A 154 8.68 -18.58 -2.11
C GLN A 154 8.55 -19.75 -1.13
N LEU A 155 8.46 -20.96 -1.67
CA LEU A 155 8.63 -22.21 -0.93
C LEU A 155 10.08 -22.68 -1.13
N THR A 156 11.00 -22.07 -0.39
CA THR A 156 12.43 -22.43 -0.40
C THR A 156 12.74 -23.39 0.73
N ARG A 157 13.65 -24.34 0.47
CA ARG A 157 14.20 -25.26 1.47
C ARG A 157 14.91 -24.52 2.60
N SER A 158 14.85 -25.07 3.82
CA SER A 158 15.61 -24.54 4.96
C SER A 158 17.11 -24.67 4.70
N SER A 159 17.89 -23.64 5.04
CA SER A 159 19.36 -23.65 4.90
C SER A 159 20.08 -24.36 6.05
N VAL A 160 19.35 -24.74 7.09
CA VAL A 160 19.91 -25.38 8.32
C VAL A 160 19.57 -26.87 8.36
N PHE A 161 18.42 -27.25 7.81
CA PHE A 161 18.02 -28.64 7.65
C PHE A 161 17.64 -28.84 6.19
N ASP A 162 18.51 -29.51 5.43
CA ASP A 162 18.28 -29.78 3.99
C ASP A 162 17.06 -30.69 3.75
N TYR A 163 16.61 -31.42 4.78
CA TYR A 163 15.50 -32.35 4.70
C TYR A 163 14.27 -31.84 5.45
N ALA A 164 13.12 -31.84 4.78
CA ALA A 164 11.83 -31.54 5.39
C ALA A 164 11.38 -32.66 6.36
N TYR A 165 11.85 -33.89 6.13
CA TYR A 165 11.64 -35.02 7.05
C TYR A 165 12.90 -35.89 7.11
N PHE A 166 13.34 -36.22 8.33
CA PHE A 166 14.53 -37.03 8.57
C PHE A 166 14.21 -38.22 9.47
N VAL A 167 14.46 -39.43 8.96
CA VAL A 167 14.31 -40.69 9.69
C VAL A 167 15.69 -41.28 9.95
N ASN A 168 16.05 -41.44 11.23
CA ASN A 168 17.37 -41.95 11.58
C ASN A 168 17.44 -43.49 11.71
N ASN A 169 16.37 -44.15 12.16
CA ASN A 169 16.39 -45.60 12.44
C ASN A 169 15.19 -46.37 11.87
N HIS A 170 13.97 -46.07 12.31
CA HIS A 170 12.78 -46.64 11.71
C HIS A 170 11.70 -45.56 11.67
N GLY A 171 11.09 -45.36 10.50
CA GLY A 171 10.07 -44.34 10.31
C GLY A 171 9.01 -44.83 9.35
N TRP A 172 7.80 -44.30 9.50
CA TRP A 172 6.72 -44.60 8.59
C TRP A 172 5.82 -43.38 8.39
N LEU A 173 5.20 -43.34 7.23
CA LEU A 173 4.06 -42.47 6.96
C LEU A 173 2.85 -43.39 6.79
N ASP A 174 1.80 -43.16 7.58
CA ASP A 174 0.59 -43.99 7.57
C ASP A 174 -0.67 -43.13 7.39
N GLY A 175 -1.64 -43.65 6.64
CA GLY A 175 -2.99 -43.09 6.56
C GLY A 175 -3.10 -41.73 5.86
N PHE A 176 -2.43 -41.56 4.72
CA PHE A 176 -2.52 -40.33 3.92
C PHE A 176 -2.92 -40.59 2.46
N GLY A 177 -3.83 -39.79 1.91
CA GLY A 177 -4.14 -39.75 0.49
C GLY A 177 -3.15 -38.90 -0.31
N ALA A 178 -3.35 -38.86 -1.64
CA ALA A 178 -2.48 -38.16 -2.59
C ALA A 178 -2.32 -36.64 -2.32
N SER A 179 -3.28 -36.03 -1.62
CA SER A 179 -3.32 -34.61 -1.31
C SER A 179 -3.07 -34.26 0.15
N ASP A 180 -3.01 -35.26 1.04
CA ASP A 180 -3.18 -35.05 2.49
C ASP A 180 -1.84 -34.83 3.19
N LEU A 181 -0.79 -35.50 2.70
CA LEU A 181 0.58 -35.31 3.17
C LEU A 181 1.39 -34.57 2.10
N VAL A 182 1.77 -33.34 2.41
CA VAL A 182 2.50 -32.46 1.50
C VAL A 182 3.84 -32.13 2.13
N VAL A 183 4.92 -32.57 1.49
CA VAL A 183 6.29 -32.35 1.96
C VAL A 183 6.99 -31.41 0.98
N ASN A 184 7.22 -30.18 1.42
CA ASN A 184 7.89 -29.15 0.62
C ASN A 184 9.41 -29.18 0.87
N GLY A 185 10.08 -30.23 0.38
CA GLY A 185 11.53 -30.43 0.49
C GLY A 185 11.93 -31.89 0.43
N ASP A 186 13.23 -32.16 0.57
CA ASP A 186 13.75 -33.53 0.48
C ASP A 186 13.39 -34.35 1.72
N MET A 187 13.12 -35.63 1.53
CA MET A 187 12.97 -36.61 2.62
C MET A 187 14.18 -37.54 2.63
N ARG A 188 14.77 -37.78 3.80
CA ARG A 188 15.87 -38.74 3.97
C ARG A 188 15.58 -39.73 5.08
N ALA A 189 15.80 -41.01 4.78
CA ALA A 189 15.86 -42.07 5.76
C ALA A 189 17.26 -42.72 5.73
N ASN A 190 17.88 -42.88 6.89
CA ASN A 190 19.17 -43.59 7.03
C ASN A 190 19.01 -45.11 7.18
N ALA A 191 17.79 -45.56 7.50
CA ALA A 191 17.45 -46.95 7.75
C ALA A 191 15.99 -47.18 7.29
N ASP A 192 15.27 -48.13 7.86
CA ASP A 192 13.98 -48.58 7.30
C ASP A 192 12.92 -47.48 7.28
N PHE A 193 12.34 -47.29 6.09
CA PHE A 193 11.25 -46.36 5.86
C PHE A 193 10.12 -47.05 5.10
N SER A 194 8.91 -46.99 5.67
CA SER A 194 7.72 -47.63 5.10
C SER A 194 6.60 -46.61 4.88
N ILE A 195 5.94 -46.70 3.73
CA ILE A 195 4.66 -46.03 3.50
C ILE A 195 3.57 -47.07 3.72
N LEU A 196 2.74 -46.85 4.73
CA LEU A 196 1.65 -47.73 5.13
C LEU A 196 0.33 -47.06 4.74
N ASN A 197 -0.61 -47.80 4.16
CA ASN A 197 -1.96 -47.33 3.82
C ASN A 197 -2.03 -45.92 3.21
N GLY A 198 -1.07 -45.58 2.34
CA GLY A 198 -0.90 -44.25 1.78
C GLY A 198 -0.71 -44.29 0.26
N SER A 199 -1.12 -43.23 -0.41
CA SER A 199 -0.96 -43.07 -1.86
C SER A 199 -0.07 -41.86 -2.16
N PRO A 200 1.27 -42.02 -2.16
CA PRO A 200 2.18 -40.92 -2.45
C PRO A 200 2.09 -40.51 -3.92
N THR A 201 2.13 -39.21 -4.17
CA THR A 201 2.29 -38.62 -5.49
C THR A 201 3.54 -37.75 -5.44
N ILE A 202 4.45 -37.96 -6.38
CA ILE A 202 5.71 -37.18 -6.54
C ILE A 202 5.47 -36.11 -7.59
#